data_AF-Q1Z171-F1
#
_entry.id   AF-Q1Z171-F1
#
_cell.length_a   1.000
_cell.length_b   1.000
_cell.length_c   1.000
_cell.angle_alpha   90.00
_cell.angle_beta   90.00
_cell.angle_gamma   90.00
#
_symmetry.space_group_name_H-M   'P 1'
#
loop_
_entity.id
_entity.type
_entity.pdbx_description
1 polymer ?
#
loop_
_entity_poly.entity_id
_entity_poly.type
_entity_poly.pdbx_seq_one_letter_code
_entity_poly.pdbx_strand_id
1 'polypeptide(L)'
;MIEVKRRPTADTSGFSAATPPLLQRIYASRGIASELELERGAKGLLSYDKLHGIEPAVQLLVTALAENRRIIIVGDFDADGATSSALSVLALAACLAAAMSTI
;
A
#
# COMPACT_ATOMS: atom_id res chain seq x y z
N MET A 1 16.89 33.40 19.16
CA MET A 1 15.70 33.47 20.04
C MET A 1 14.67 32.51 19.47
N ILE A 2 14.30 31.44 20.17
CA ILE A 2 13.29 30.49 19.70
C ILE A 2 11.93 31.03 20.13
N GLU A 3 11.07 31.34 19.17
CA GLU A 3 9.71 31.82 19.43
C GLU A 3 8.75 30.62 19.47
N VAL A 4 8.09 30.41 20.60
CA VAL A 4 7.10 29.32 20.75
C VAL A 4 5.81 29.74 20.06
N LYS A 5 5.58 29.21 18.85
CA LYS A 5 4.33 29.42 18.12
C LYS A 5 3.34 28.30 18.41
N ARG A 6 2.14 28.66 18.89
CA ARG A 6 1.05 27.69 19.12
C ARG A 6 0.44 27.27 17.78
N ARG A 7 0.23 25.97 17.58
CA ARG A 7 -0.51 25.48 16.41
C ARG A 7 -1.99 25.85 16.53
N PRO A 8 -2.68 26.13 15.41
CA PRO A 8 -4.13 26.25 15.39
C PRO A 8 -4.80 25.00 15.96
N THR A 9 -5.94 25.18 16.61
CA THR A 9 -6.76 24.04 17.05
C THR A 9 -7.27 23.31 15.81
N ALA A 10 -7.03 22.00 15.74
CA ALA A 10 -7.48 21.18 14.62
C ALA A 10 -8.99 20.91 14.75
N ASP A 11 -9.69 20.83 13.62
CA ASP A 11 -11.12 20.53 13.57
C ASP A 11 -11.37 19.05 13.92
N THR A 12 -12.21 18.80 14.93
CA THR A 12 -12.57 17.45 15.38
C THR A 12 -14.00 17.06 14.99
N SER A 13 -14.68 17.86 14.17
CA SER A 13 -16.09 17.66 13.80
C SER A 13 -16.38 16.34 13.08
N GLY A 14 -15.40 15.77 12.38
CA GLY A 14 -15.54 14.50 11.64
C GLY A 14 -15.36 13.23 12.47
N PHE A 15 -15.23 13.32 13.80
CA PHE A 15 -15.13 12.18 14.70
C PHE A 15 -16.41 11.99 15.51
N SER A 16 -16.79 10.73 15.74
CA SER A 16 -17.94 10.40 16.58
C SER A 16 -17.58 10.49 18.06
N ALA A 17 -18.60 10.55 18.93
CA ALA A 17 -18.42 10.50 20.37
C ALA A 17 -17.85 9.15 20.87
N ALA A 18 -17.83 8.10 20.03
CA ALA A 18 -17.19 6.84 20.36
C ALA A 18 -15.65 6.95 20.37
N THR A 19 -15.08 7.89 19.61
CA THR A 19 -13.65 8.17 19.61
C THR A 19 -13.32 9.10 20.79
N PRO A 20 -12.42 8.72 21.72
CA PRO A 20 -12.02 9.57 22.85
C PRO A 20 -11.54 10.97 22.43
N PRO A 21 -11.90 12.06 23.16
CA PRO A 21 -11.58 13.44 22.77
C PRO A 21 -10.08 13.71 22.56
N LEU A 22 -9.22 13.02 23.31
CA LEU A 22 -7.77 13.11 23.11
C LEU A 22 -7.34 12.56 21.75
N LEU A 23 -7.90 11.42 21.35
CA LEU A 23 -7.59 10.80 20.06
C LEU A 23 -8.14 11.63 18.90
N GLN A 24 -9.34 12.20 19.01
CA GLN A 24 -9.89 13.13 18.02
C GLN A 24 -8.91 14.28 17.75
N ARG A 25 -8.39 14.91 18.83
CA ARG A 25 -7.40 15.99 18.72
C ARG A 25 -6.08 15.55 18.08
N ILE A 26 -5.59 14.35 18.41
CA ILE A 26 -4.35 13.81 17.83
C ILE A 26 -4.54 13.53 16.34
N TYR A 27 -5.63 12.87 15.95
CA TYR A 27 -5.92 12.55 14.56
C TYR A 27 -6.13 13.79 13.71
N ALA A 28 -6.98 14.71 14.16
CA ALA A 28 -7.19 16.00 13.50
C ALA A 28 -5.88 16.78 13.34
N SER A 29 -4.99 16.77 14.35
CA SER A 29 -3.69 17.43 14.26
C SER A 29 -2.71 16.79 13.25
N ARG A 30 -2.99 15.56 12.81
CA ARG A 30 -2.25 14.84 11.77
C ARG A 30 -2.90 14.95 10.39
N GLY A 31 -3.95 15.77 10.26
CA GLY A 31 -4.68 15.97 9.00
C GLY A 31 -5.72 14.89 8.71
N ILE A 32 -6.01 14.01 9.67
CA ILE A 32 -7.09 13.03 9.54
C ILE A 32 -8.41 13.73 9.83
N ALA A 33 -9.30 13.82 8.85
CA ALA A 33 -10.53 14.58 8.95
C ALA A 33 -11.72 13.74 9.43
N SER A 34 -11.64 12.41 9.29
CA SER A 34 -12.75 11.51 9.62
C SER A 34 -12.30 10.14 10.13
N GLU A 35 -13.20 9.41 10.80
CA GLU A 35 -12.95 8.02 11.23
C GLU A 35 -12.72 7.06 10.06
N LEU A 36 -13.25 7.37 8.86
CA LEU A 36 -13.08 6.55 7.66
C LEU A 36 -11.61 6.46 7.22
N GLU A 37 -10.84 7.52 7.43
CA GLU A 37 -9.41 7.56 7.13
C GLU A 37 -8.55 6.77 8.12
N LEU A 38 -9.15 6.28 9.22
CA LEU A 38 -8.49 5.38 10.18
C LEU A 38 -8.62 3.90 9.79
N GLU A 39 -9.25 3.61 8.65
CA GLU A 39 -9.33 2.27 8.09
C GLU A 39 -7.93 1.75 7.73
N ARG A 40 -7.60 0.55 8.20
CA ARG A 40 -6.28 -0.08 8.01
C ARG A 40 -6.34 -1.34 7.15
N GLY A 41 -7.54 -1.78 6.77
CA GLY A 41 -7.72 -2.91 5.88
C GLY A 41 -7.33 -2.59 4.43
N ALA A 42 -6.96 -3.62 3.68
CA ALA A 42 -6.61 -3.50 2.26
C ALA A 42 -7.75 -2.92 1.39
N LYS A 43 -9.01 -2.98 1.83
CA LYS A 43 -10.17 -2.40 1.14
C LYS A 43 -10.08 -0.87 0.95
N GLY A 44 -9.27 -0.19 1.76
CA GLY A 44 -9.02 1.25 1.64
C GLY A 44 -7.92 1.61 0.66
N LEU A 45 -7.20 0.62 0.10
CA LEU A 45 -6.16 0.87 -0.88
C LEU A 45 -6.76 1.33 -2.21
N LEU A 46 -6.00 2.16 -2.93
CA LEU A 46 -6.33 2.47 -4.31
C LEU A 46 -6.33 1.18 -5.14
N SER A 47 -7.27 1.11 -6.08
CA SER A 47 -7.37 -0.02 -6.98
C SER A 47 -6.13 -0.13 -7.87
N TYR A 48 -5.70 -1.37 -8.14
CA TYR A 48 -4.46 -1.66 -8.84
C TYR A 48 -4.46 -1.14 -10.30
N ASP A 49 -5.63 -1.04 -10.94
CA ASP A 49 -5.81 -0.54 -12.32
C ASP A 49 -5.40 0.94 -12.47
N LYS A 50 -5.22 1.66 -11.35
CA LYS A 50 -4.71 3.03 -11.36
C LYS A 50 -3.18 3.12 -11.45
N LEU A 51 -2.47 2.00 -11.31
CA LEU A 51 -1.01 1.98 -11.46
C LEU A 51 -0.67 2.22 -12.92
N HIS A 52 0.15 3.25 -13.16
CA HIS A 52 0.56 3.62 -14.51
C HIS A 52 1.27 2.44 -15.21
N GLY A 53 0.75 2.02 -16.36
CA GLY A 53 1.34 0.94 -17.16
C GLY A 53 1.08 -0.47 -16.61
N ILE A 54 0.09 -0.66 -15.73
CA ILE A 54 -0.19 -1.97 -15.14
C ILE A 54 -0.61 -3.02 -16.18
N GLU A 55 -1.53 -2.71 -17.10
CA GLU A 55 -1.91 -3.64 -18.17
C GLU A 55 -0.73 -4.12 -19.03
N PRO A 56 0.08 -3.24 -19.65
CA PRO A 56 1.21 -3.70 -20.46
C PRO A 56 2.28 -4.43 -19.63
N ALA A 57 2.50 -4.05 -18.37
CA ALA A 57 3.44 -4.75 -17.49
C ALA A 57 2.97 -6.18 -17.15
N VAL A 58 1.69 -6.35 -16.83
CA VAL A 58 1.09 -7.67 -16.57
C VAL A 58 1.15 -8.54 -17.82
N GLN A 59 0.83 -7.99 -19.00
CA GLN A 59 0.90 -8.73 -20.25
C GLN A 59 2.32 -9.22 -20.55
N LEU A 60 3.34 -8.39 -20.28
CA LEU A 60 4.74 -8.77 -20.41
C LEU A 60 5.11 -9.93 -19.48
N LEU A 61 4.68 -9.86 -18.21
CA LEU A 61 4.93 -10.92 -17.23
C LEU A 61 4.23 -12.22 -17.61
N VAL A 62 2.96 -12.18 -18.02
CA VAL A 62 2.20 -13.36 -18.46
C VAL A 62 2.89 -14.03 -19.65
N THR A 63 3.34 -13.25 -20.62
CA THR A 63 4.06 -13.75 -21.80
C THR A 63 5.39 -14.39 -21.39
N ALA A 64 6.17 -13.73 -20.52
CA ALA A 64 7.43 -14.25 -20.04
C ALA A 64 7.27 -15.56 -19.27
N LEU A 65 6.20 -15.69 -18.46
CA LEU A 65 5.88 -16.93 -17.74
C LEU A 65 5.48 -18.05 -18.71
N ALA A 66 4.61 -17.76 -19.68
CA ALA A 66 4.15 -18.75 -20.67
C ALA A 66 5.30 -19.29 -21.54
N GLU A 67 6.27 -18.44 -21.88
CA GLU A 67 7.45 -18.82 -22.64
C GLU A 67 8.61 -19.34 -21.75
N ASN A 68 8.38 -19.51 -20.45
CA ASN A 68 9.38 -19.96 -19.48
C ASN A 68 10.69 -19.13 -19.53
N ARG A 69 10.56 -17.81 -19.70
CA ARG A 69 11.70 -16.90 -19.71
C ARG A 69 12.27 -16.75 -18.29
N ARG A 70 13.58 -16.53 -18.21
CA ARG A 70 14.22 -16.18 -16.94
C ARG A 70 13.78 -14.77 -16.49
N ILE A 71 13.22 -14.68 -15.30
CA ILE A 71 12.84 -13.41 -14.65
C ILE A 71 13.83 -13.13 -13.52
N ILE A 72 14.35 -11.89 -13.47
CA ILE A 72 15.21 -11.41 -12.39
C ILE A 72 14.48 -10.27 -11.69
N ILE A 73 14.34 -10.37 -10.38
CA ILE A 73 13.74 -9.32 -9.54
C ILE A 73 14.89 -8.55 -8.89
N VAL A 74 14.86 -7.23 -9.06
CA VAL A 74 15.85 -6.31 -8.49
C VAL A 74 15.09 -5.27 -7.67
N GLY A 75 15.32 -5.26 -6.36
CA GLY A 75 14.79 -4.24 -5.45
C GLY A 75 15.88 -3.30 -4.96
N ASP A 76 15.47 -2.24 -4.27
CA ASP A 76 16.38 -1.35 -3.55
C ASP A 76 16.93 -2.02 -2.27
N PHE A 77 17.97 -1.45 -1.68
CA PHE A 77 18.69 -1.98 -0.52
C PHE A 77 18.04 -1.63 0.84
N ASP A 78 16.83 -1.07 0.85
CA ASP A 78 16.09 -0.81 2.07
C ASP A 78 15.07 -1.91 2.40
N ALA A 79 14.38 -1.74 3.52
CA ALA A 79 13.40 -2.72 3.98
C ALA A 79 12.23 -2.88 3.01
N ASP A 80 11.83 -1.82 2.31
CA ASP A 80 10.74 -1.87 1.34
C ASP A 80 11.19 -2.65 0.08
N GLY A 81 12.40 -2.36 -0.43
CA GLY A 81 13.00 -3.06 -1.55
C GLY A 81 13.24 -4.55 -1.27
N ALA A 82 13.72 -4.90 -0.08
CA ALA A 82 13.93 -6.29 0.33
C ALA A 82 12.62 -7.08 0.45
N THR A 83 11.60 -6.49 1.11
CA THR A 83 10.32 -7.18 1.33
C THR A 83 9.49 -7.31 0.05
N SER A 84 9.44 -6.26 -0.78
CA SER A 84 8.78 -6.29 -2.09
C SER A 84 9.43 -7.31 -3.05
N SER A 85 10.76 -7.42 -3.04
CA SER A 85 11.49 -8.42 -3.83
C SER A 85 11.16 -9.84 -3.39
N ALA A 86 11.20 -10.10 -2.08
CA ALA A 86 10.84 -11.40 -1.53
C ALA A 86 9.38 -11.77 -1.86
N LEU A 87 8.44 -10.83 -1.70
CA LEU A 87 7.04 -11.03 -2.07
C LEU A 87 6.88 -11.35 -3.55
N SER A 88 7.59 -10.64 -4.43
CA SER A 88 7.52 -10.85 -5.87
C SER A 88 8.01 -12.24 -6.27
N VAL A 89 9.10 -12.74 -5.66
CA VAL A 89 9.59 -14.10 -5.88
C VAL A 89 8.53 -15.13 -5.47
N LEU A 90 7.95 -14.98 -4.28
CA LEU A 90 6.94 -15.90 -3.75
C LEU A 90 5.68 -15.91 -4.62
N ALA A 91 5.20 -14.74 -5.03
CA ALA A 91 4.01 -14.61 -5.87
C ALA A 91 4.19 -15.26 -7.24
N LEU A 92 5.31 -14.99 -7.93
CA LEU A 92 5.59 -15.58 -9.23
C LEU A 92 5.77 -17.10 -9.15
N ALA A 93 6.44 -17.60 -8.10
CA ALA A 93 6.57 -19.04 -7.88
C ALA A 93 5.21 -19.72 -7.64
N ALA A 94 4.32 -19.08 -6.86
CA ALA A 94 2.98 -19.59 -6.61
C ALA A 94 2.12 -19.62 -7.89
N CYS A 95 2.18 -18.56 -8.73
CA CYS A 95 1.48 -18.53 -10.02
C CYS A 95 1.96 -19.62 -10.98
N LEU A 96 3.27 -19.87 -11.04
CA LEU A 96 3.84 -20.97 -11.84
C LEU A 96 3.37 -22.34 -11.35
N ALA A 97 3.38 -22.57 -10.04
CA ALA A 97 2.88 -23.82 -9.46
C ALA A 97 1.39 -24.05 -9.76
N ALA A 98 0.57 -23.00 -9.64
CA ALA A 98 -0.85 -23.06 -9.96
C ALA A 98 -1.11 -23.34 -11.46
N ALA A 99 -0.31 -22.74 -12.35
CA ALA A 99 -0.41 -23.00 -13.79
C ALA A 99 -0.07 -24.46 -14.14
N MET A 100 0.92 -25.06 -13.48
CA MET A 100 1.29 -26.46 -13.70
C MET A 100 0.27 -27.46 -13.15
N SER A 101 -0.51 -27.10 -12.12
CA SER A 101 -1.57 -27.97 -11.58
C SER A 101 -2.87 -27.98 -12.41
N THR A 102 -2.95 -27.16 -13.46
CA THR A 102 -4.14 -27.05 -14.33
C THR A 102 -3.94 -27.77 -15.69
N ILE A 103 -2.83 -28.48 -15.86
CA ILE A 103 -2.47 -29.31 -17.02
C ILE A 103 -2.38 -30.76 -16.55
#